data_AF-A0A0J7KW78-F1
#
_entry.id   AF-A0A0J7KW78-F1
#
_cell.length_a   1.000
_cell.length_b   1.000
_cell.length_c   1.000
_cell.angle_alpha   90.00
_cell.angle_beta   90.00
_cell.angle_gamma   90.00
#
_symmetry.space_group_name_H-M   'P 1'
#
loop_
_entity.id
_entity.type
_entity.pdbx_description
1 polymer ?
#
loop_
_entity_poly.entity_id
_entity_poly.type
_entity_poly.pdbx_seq_one_letter_code
_entity_poly.pdbx_strand_id
1 'polypeptide(L)'
;MDLSTAGVKNELIARITDRDPTGEWMLRVSGEREGRRIKNIESMSESNVNNYEHLRREIELYRRERELMERELSVARREIELLKRSQNATSDGRHFDGDSGMFEAWEKRVKSLRDAYGLTDDLARIMIGSRLKGKAQE
;
A
#
# COMPACT_ATOMS: atom_id res chain seq x y z
N MET A 1 28.74 34.02 43.93
CA MET A 1 29.01 33.64 45.32
C MET A 1 28.18 32.41 45.59
N ASP A 2 28.81 31.25 45.54
CA ASP A 2 28.12 29.97 45.75
C ASP A 2 27.80 29.81 47.23
N LEU A 3 26.54 29.51 47.54
CA LEU A 3 26.11 29.18 48.90
C LEU A 3 26.65 27.80 49.26
N SER A 4 27.29 27.68 50.41
CA SER A 4 27.74 26.39 50.94
C SER A 4 26.55 25.44 51.10
N THR A 5 26.61 24.27 50.44
CA THR A 5 25.55 23.23 50.44
C THR A 5 25.65 22.26 51.61
N ALA A 6 26.64 22.41 52.49
CA ALA A 6 26.83 21.58 53.67
C ALA A 6 26.06 22.15 54.88
N GLY A 7 25.49 21.27 55.72
CA GLY A 7 24.78 21.64 56.94
C GLY A 7 23.40 20.98 57.07
N VAL A 8 22.68 21.30 58.14
CA VAL A 8 21.35 20.72 58.40
C VAL A 8 20.27 21.47 57.59
N LYS A 9 19.19 20.78 57.18
CA LYS A 9 18.11 21.33 56.33
C LYS A 9 17.62 22.71 56.78
N ASN A 10 17.48 22.94 58.09
CA ASN A 10 17.00 24.21 58.64
C ASN A 10 18.01 25.36 58.43
N GLU A 11 19.30 25.10 58.54
CA GLU A 11 20.36 26.09 58.30
C GLU A 11 20.50 26.44 56.81
N LEU A 12 20.25 25.45 55.95
CA LEU A 12 20.18 25.66 54.50
C LEU A 12 18.98 26.53 54.13
N ILE A 13 17.80 26.25 54.69
CA ILE A 13 16.60 27.07 54.49
C ILE A 13 16.82 28.49 55.01
N ALA A 14 17.36 28.66 56.21
CA ALA A 14 17.64 29.98 56.79
C ALA A 14 18.61 30.80 55.92
N ARG A 15 19.68 30.18 55.40
CA ARG A 15 20.64 30.85 54.49
C ARG A 15 20.02 31.24 53.14
N ILE A 16 19.11 30.42 52.62
CA ILE A 16 18.39 30.74 51.37
C ILE A 16 17.42 31.90 51.60
N THR A 17 16.70 31.90 52.71
CA THR A 17 15.73 32.96 53.07
C THR A 17 16.42 34.29 53.39
N ASP A 18 17.58 34.27 54.05
CA ASP A 18 18.35 35.49 54.34
C ASP A 18 18.90 36.14 53.06
N ARG A 19 19.26 35.31 52.08
CA ARG A 19 19.85 35.78 50.81
C ARG A 19 18.83 36.22 49.77
N ASP A 20 17.62 35.67 49.83
CA ASP A 20 16.47 36.07 48.99
C ASP A 20 15.20 36.17 49.86
N PRO A 21 15.04 37.25 50.63
CA PRO A 21 13.91 37.42 51.55
C PRO A 21 12.59 37.73 50.83
N THR A 22 12.61 38.11 49.55
CA THR A 22 11.39 38.33 48.76
C THR A 22 10.75 37.01 48.31
N GLY A 23 11.47 35.89 48.43
CA GLY A 23 10.96 34.58 48.01
C GLY A 23 10.84 34.44 46.49
N GLU A 24 11.49 35.32 45.73
CA GLU A 24 11.54 35.32 44.26
C GLU A 24 12.05 33.98 43.71
N TRP A 25 13.00 33.35 44.40
CA TRP A 25 13.47 32.01 44.07
C TRP A 25 12.35 30.95 44.02
N MET A 26 11.32 31.04 44.88
CA MET A 26 10.19 30.11 44.86
C MET A 26 9.24 30.37 43.68
N LEU A 27 9.04 31.65 43.31
CA LEU A 27 8.28 32.00 42.11
C LEU A 27 8.97 31.50 40.84
N ARG A 28 10.30 31.67 40.74
CA ARG A 28 11.09 31.17 39.60
C ARG A 28 10.99 29.65 39.45
N VAL A 29 11.15 28.90 40.55
CA VAL A 29 11.03 27.42 40.53
C VAL A 29 9.61 26.96 40.18
N SER A 30 8.58 27.68 40.62
CA SER A 30 7.19 27.36 40.29
C SER A 30 6.88 27.64 38.81
N GLY A 31 7.34 28.79 38.29
CA GLY A 31 7.22 29.13 36.87
C GLY A 31 8.01 28.20 35.94
N GLU A 32 9.18 27.73 36.36
CA GLU A 32 9.97 26.74 35.62
C GLU A 32 9.30 25.36 35.57
N ARG A 33 8.67 24.93 36.67
CA ARG A 33 7.88 23.68 36.68
C ARG A 33 6.68 23.78 35.76
N GLU A 34 5.95 24.89 35.81
CA GLU A 34 4.77 25.10 34.96
C GLU A 34 5.16 25.22 33.48
N GLY A 35 6.22 25.95 33.16
CA GLY A 35 6.76 26.03 31.79
C GLY A 35 7.25 24.68 31.27
N ARG A 36 7.81 23.82 32.13
CA ARG A 36 8.21 22.45 31.77
C ARG A 36 6.99 21.54 31.56
N ARG A 37 5.93 21.75 32.34
CA ARG A 37 4.66 21.03 32.20
C ARG A 37 3.93 21.37 30.90
N ILE A 38 3.87 22.66 30.55
CA ILE A 38 3.27 23.15 29.29
C ILE A 38 4.03 22.59 28.09
N LYS A 39 5.37 22.66 28.08
CA LYS A 39 6.19 22.06 27.01
C LYS A 39 5.96 20.56 26.85
N ASN A 40 5.78 19.82 27.94
CA ASN A 40 5.46 18.40 27.88
C ASN A 40 4.07 18.13 27.29
N ILE A 41 3.07 18.97 27.59
CA ILE A 41 1.71 18.84 27.05
C ILE A 41 1.71 19.16 25.55
N GLU A 42 2.40 20.22 25.12
CA GLU A 42 2.54 20.57 23.70
C GLU A 42 3.25 19.45 22.94
N SER A 43 4.37 18.94 23.47
CA SER A 43 5.11 17.81 22.86
C SER A 43 4.26 16.54 22.74
N MET A 44 3.48 16.19 23.78
CA MET A 44 2.54 15.06 23.72
C MET A 44 1.40 15.29 22.71
N SER A 45 0.93 16.54 22.58
CA SER A 45 -0.13 16.87 21.64
C SER A 45 0.35 16.77 20.19
N GLU A 46 1.56 17.24 19.89
CA GLU A 46 2.17 17.12 18.56
C GLU A 46 2.46 15.66 18.20
N SER A 47 2.98 14.85 19.15
CA SER A 47 3.19 13.42 18.92
C SER A 47 1.88 12.69 18.63
N ASN A 48 0.80 13.07 19.31
CA ASN A 48 -0.52 12.48 19.11
C ASN A 48 -1.12 12.87 17.75
N VAL A 49 -1.02 14.14 17.35
CA VAL A 49 -1.50 14.61 16.04
C VAL A 49 -0.76 13.88 14.91
N ASN A 50 0.57 13.73 15.03
CA ASN A 50 1.35 12.95 14.07
C ASN A 50 0.88 11.48 14.02
N ASN A 51 0.57 10.87 15.16
CA ASN A 51 0.06 9.50 15.22
C ASN A 51 -1.31 9.35 14.54
N TYR A 52 -2.23 10.32 14.71
CA TYR A 52 -3.53 10.32 14.03
C TYR A 52 -3.40 10.48 12.51
N GLU A 53 -2.49 11.34 12.03
CA GLU A 53 -2.22 11.49 10.60
C GLU A 53 -1.58 10.24 10.00
N HIS A 54 -0.68 9.58 10.74
CA HIS A 54 -0.13 8.29 10.34
C HIS A 54 -1.22 7.22 10.21
N LEU A 55 -2.09 7.07 11.21
CA LEU A 55 -3.18 6.11 11.19
C LEU A 55 -4.18 6.39 10.06
N ARG A 56 -4.49 7.67 9.82
CA ARG A 56 -5.39 8.09 8.74
C ARG A 56 -4.83 7.73 7.37
N ARG A 57 -3.52 7.93 7.16
CA ARG A 57 -2.83 7.55 5.93
C ARG A 57 -2.82 6.04 5.74
N GLU A 58 -2.60 5.30 6.82
CA GLU A 58 -2.56 3.83 6.81
C GLU A 58 -3.94 3.24 6.47
N ILE A 59 -5.03 3.78 7.03
CA ILE A 59 -6.40 3.38 6.67
C ILE A 59 -6.68 3.58 5.18
N GLU A 60 -6.25 4.71 4.62
CA GLU A 60 -6.45 5.02 3.21
C GLU A 60 -5.61 4.10 2.30
N LEU A 61 -4.41 3.70 2.73
CA LEU A 61 -3.60 2.71 2.02
C LEU A 61 -4.29 1.34 2.00
N TYR A 62 -4.74 0.84 3.15
CA TYR A 62 -5.48 -0.42 3.21
C TYR A 62 -6.74 -0.41 2.34
N ARG A 63 -7.45 0.72 2.27
CA ARG A 63 -8.61 0.86 1.38
C ARG A 63 -8.23 0.71 -0.09
N ARG A 64 -7.15 1.35 -0.52
CA ARG A 64 -6.66 1.28 -1.91
C ARG A 64 -6.11 -0.10 -2.26
N GLU A 65 -5.36 -0.72 -1.35
CA GLU A 65 -4.86 -2.08 -1.54
C GLU A 65 -6.00 -3.08 -1.69
N ARG A 66 -7.06 -2.94 -0.88
CA ARG A 66 -8.26 -3.79 -1.01
C ARG A 66 -8.93 -3.60 -2.37
N GLU A 67 -9.12 -2.36 -2.82
CA GLU A 67 -9.71 -2.07 -4.14
C GLU A 67 -8.84 -2.63 -5.28
N LEU A 68 -7.51 -2.59 -5.15
CA LEU A 68 -6.59 -3.19 -6.12
C LEU A 68 -6.71 -4.71 -6.15
N MET A 69 -6.68 -5.37 -4.99
CA MET A 69 -6.84 -6.82 -4.90
C MET A 69 -8.18 -7.29 -5.48
N GLU A 70 -9.27 -6.56 -5.24
CA GLU A 70 -10.57 -6.88 -5.83
C GLU A 70 -10.56 -6.76 -7.36
N ARG A 71 -9.90 -5.73 -7.91
CA ARG A 71 -9.73 -5.56 -9.36
C ARG A 71 -8.86 -6.66 -9.96
N GLU A 72 -7.73 -7.00 -9.32
CA GLU A 72 -6.86 -8.09 -9.76
C GLU A 72 -7.58 -9.43 -9.71
N LEU A 73 -8.38 -9.69 -8.68
CA LEU A 73 -9.19 -10.90 -8.57
C LEU A 73 -10.27 -10.97 -9.66
N SER A 74 -10.89 -9.84 -10.03
CA SER A 74 -11.81 -9.76 -11.16
C SER A 74 -11.12 -10.08 -12.50
N VAL A 75 -9.93 -9.53 -12.71
CA VAL A 75 -9.11 -9.80 -13.90
C VAL A 75 -8.71 -11.27 -13.97
N ALA A 76 -8.17 -11.83 -12.88
CA ALA A 76 -7.76 -13.23 -12.80
C ALA A 76 -8.93 -14.19 -13.05
N ARG A 77 -10.13 -13.89 -12.52
CA ARG A 77 -11.34 -14.68 -12.80
C ARG A 77 -11.71 -14.66 -14.28
N ARG A 78 -11.68 -13.47 -14.91
CA ARG A 78 -11.93 -13.34 -16.34
C ARG A 78 -10.89 -14.09 -17.17
N GLU A 79 -9.62 -14.02 -16.78
CA GLU A 79 -8.54 -14.74 -17.44
C GLU A 79 -8.72 -16.26 -17.34
N ILE A 80 -9.07 -16.77 -16.16
CA ILE A 80 -9.41 -18.19 -15.97
C ILE A 80 -10.60 -18.59 -16.85
N GLU A 81 -11.64 -17.76 -16.94
CA GLU A 81 -12.79 -18.03 -17.81
C GLU A 81 -12.38 -18.11 -19.28
N LEU A 82 -11.49 -17.21 -19.73
CA LEU A 82 -10.93 -17.23 -21.08
C LEU A 82 -10.11 -18.48 -21.34
N LEU A 83 -9.23 -18.87 -20.40
CA LEU A 83 -8.41 -20.07 -20.49
C LEU A 83 -9.28 -21.34 -20.50
N LYS A 84 -10.35 -21.39 -19.70
CA LYS A 84 -11.33 -22.49 -19.74
C LYS A 84 -12.08 -22.52 -21.05
N ARG A 85 -12.47 -21.37 -21.60
CA ARG A 85 -13.19 -21.29 -22.88
C ARG A 85 -12.29 -21.62 -24.05
N SER A 86 -10.99 -21.28 -24.00
CA SER A 86 -10.00 -21.71 -24.98
C SER A 86 -9.72 -23.20 -24.88
N GLN A 87 -9.58 -23.77 -23.67
CA GLN A 87 -9.42 -25.21 -23.48
C GLN A 87 -10.66 -26.00 -23.93
N ASN A 88 -11.87 -25.52 -23.60
CA ASN A 88 -13.11 -26.11 -24.09
C ASN A 88 -13.26 -25.93 -25.62
N ALA A 89 -12.75 -24.83 -26.18
CA ALA A 89 -12.68 -24.65 -27.64
C ALA A 89 -11.67 -25.60 -28.31
N THR A 90 -10.58 -25.98 -27.63
CA THR A 90 -9.64 -27.00 -28.11
C THR A 90 -10.24 -28.41 -28.04
N SER A 91 -11.18 -28.67 -27.14
CA SER A 91 -11.82 -29.99 -27.03
C SER A 91 -12.82 -30.33 -28.15
N ASP A 92 -13.28 -29.35 -28.95
CA ASP A 92 -14.55 -29.46 -29.69
C ASP A 92 -14.43 -29.18 -31.21
N GLY A 93 -13.39 -29.71 -31.87
CA GLY A 93 -13.29 -29.69 -33.35
C GLY A 93 -12.84 -28.37 -34.02
N ARG A 94 -12.15 -27.49 -33.29
CA ARG A 94 -11.60 -26.21 -33.81
C ARG A 94 -10.13 -26.23 -34.21
N HIS A 95 -9.54 -27.42 -34.29
CA HIS A 95 -8.15 -27.57 -34.70
C HIS A 95 -8.04 -27.71 -36.22
N PHE A 96 -7.07 -27.05 -36.82
CA PHE A 96 -6.70 -27.30 -38.20
C PHE A 96 -5.67 -28.42 -38.22
N ASP A 97 -6.01 -29.54 -38.83
CA ASP A 97 -5.20 -30.76 -38.91
C ASP A 97 -4.32 -30.81 -40.17
N GLY A 98 -4.46 -29.83 -41.07
CA GLY A 98 -3.72 -29.71 -42.32
C GLY A 98 -4.55 -30.01 -43.57
N ASP A 99 -5.85 -30.27 -43.46
CA ASP A 99 -6.69 -30.52 -44.65
C ASP A 99 -7.00 -29.23 -45.44
N SER A 100 -6.56 -29.20 -46.71
CA SER A 100 -6.69 -28.07 -47.63
C SER A 100 -8.14 -27.62 -47.84
N GLY A 101 -9.11 -28.53 -47.73
CA GLY A 101 -10.53 -28.22 -47.98
C GLY A 101 -11.16 -27.30 -46.93
N MET A 102 -10.57 -27.22 -45.72
CA MET A 102 -11.11 -26.44 -44.60
C MET A 102 -10.29 -25.19 -44.28
N PHE A 103 -9.21 -24.93 -45.02
CA PHE A 103 -8.32 -23.80 -44.77
C PHE A 103 -9.03 -22.46 -44.92
N GLU A 104 -9.82 -22.26 -45.99
CA GLU A 104 -10.49 -20.99 -46.24
C GLU A 104 -11.54 -20.67 -45.15
N ALA A 105 -12.28 -21.69 -44.69
CA ALA A 105 -13.25 -21.56 -43.61
C ALA A 105 -12.58 -21.28 -42.27
N TRP A 106 -11.45 -21.95 -42.01
CA TRP A 106 -10.63 -21.73 -40.82
C TRP A 106 -10.00 -20.33 -40.81
N GLU A 107 -9.44 -19.89 -41.94
CA GLU A 107 -8.84 -18.57 -42.11
C GLU A 107 -9.87 -17.44 -41.91
N LYS A 108 -11.06 -17.55 -42.53
CA LYS A 108 -12.16 -16.61 -42.31
C LYS A 108 -12.53 -16.52 -40.83
N ARG A 109 -12.53 -17.64 -40.12
CA ARG A 109 -12.87 -17.70 -38.70
C ARG A 109 -11.77 -17.11 -37.80
N VAL A 110 -10.49 -17.31 -38.15
CA VAL A 110 -9.35 -16.68 -37.46
C VAL A 110 -9.36 -15.17 -37.68
N LYS A 111 -9.62 -14.70 -38.90
CA LYS A 111 -9.76 -13.27 -39.22
C LYS A 111 -10.91 -12.62 -38.44
N SER A 112 -12.09 -13.24 -38.42
CA SER A 112 -13.22 -12.74 -37.62
C SER A 112 -12.91 -12.68 -36.12
N LEU A 113 -12.14 -13.63 -35.59
CA LEU A 113 -11.71 -13.59 -34.18
C LEU A 113 -10.66 -12.50 -33.92
N ARG A 114 -9.70 -12.32 -34.83
CA ARG A 114 -8.72 -11.23 -34.73
C ARG A 114 -9.40 -9.87 -34.70
N ASP A 115 -10.32 -9.66 -35.62
CA ASP A 115 -10.98 -8.36 -35.79
C ASP A 115 -12.01 -8.10 -34.67
N ALA A 116 -12.76 -9.11 -34.22
CA ALA A 116 -13.73 -8.96 -33.12
C ALA A 116 -13.09 -8.63 -31.77
N TYR A 117 -11.83 -9.05 -31.55
CA TYR A 117 -11.14 -8.90 -30.29
C TYR A 117 -9.96 -7.91 -30.34
N GLY A 118 -9.71 -7.26 -31.48
CA GLY A 118 -8.64 -6.27 -31.64
C GLY A 118 -7.25 -6.82 -31.31
N LEU A 119 -7.00 -8.08 -31.68
CA LEU A 119 -5.80 -8.79 -31.26
C LEU A 119 -4.56 -8.25 -31.99
N THR A 120 -3.49 -8.00 -31.23
CA THR A 120 -2.18 -7.69 -31.79
C THR A 120 -1.61 -8.91 -32.52
N ASP A 121 -0.73 -8.67 -33.49
CA ASP A 121 -0.15 -9.73 -34.33
C ASP A 121 0.53 -10.84 -33.51
N ASP A 122 1.16 -10.49 -32.39
CA ASP A 122 1.81 -11.47 -31.51
C ASP A 122 0.80 -12.34 -30.76
N LEU A 123 -0.30 -11.75 -30.28
CA LEU A 123 -1.37 -12.50 -29.61
C LEU A 123 -2.17 -13.35 -30.60
N ALA A 124 -2.39 -12.84 -31.81
CA ALA A 124 -2.98 -13.59 -32.92
C ALA A 124 -2.10 -14.80 -33.29
N ARG A 125 -0.78 -14.63 -33.34
CA ARG A 125 0.19 -15.71 -33.62
C ARG A 125 0.15 -16.81 -32.54
N ILE A 126 0.10 -16.43 -31.27
CA ILE A 126 -0.04 -17.38 -30.14
C ILE A 126 -1.37 -18.15 -30.22
N MET A 127 -2.47 -17.46 -30.51
CA MET A 127 -3.77 -18.10 -30.68
C MET A 127 -3.87 -19.02 -31.89
N ILE A 128 -3.19 -18.68 -32.99
CA ILE A 128 -3.13 -19.56 -34.17
C ILE A 128 -2.29 -20.80 -33.84
N GLY A 129 -1.10 -20.63 -33.27
CA GLY A 129 -0.20 -21.73 -32.94
C GLY A 129 -0.80 -22.75 -31.97
N SER A 130 -1.62 -22.29 -31.01
CA SER A 130 -2.35 -23.17 -30.07
C SER A 130 -3.53 -23.93 -30.70
N ARG A 131 -3.87 -23.67 -31.96
CA ARG A 131 -5.00 -24.30 -32.69
C ARG A 131 -4.57 -25.11 -33.91
N LEU A 132 -3.26 -25.19 -34.18
CA LEU A 132 -2.69 -26.11 -35.16
C LEU A 132 -2.51 -27.48 -34.50
N LYS A 133 -2.78 -28.56 -35.22
CA LYS A 133 -2.60 -29.94 -34.73
C LYS A 133 -2.18 -30.84 -35.87
N GLY A 134 -1.52 -31.97 -35.57
CA GLY A 134 -1.16 -32.97 -36.60
C GLY A 134 -0.19 -32.39 -37.63
N LYS A 135 -0.46 -32.61 -38.93
CA LYS A 135 0.42 -32.18 -40.05
C LYS A 135 0.56 -30.67 -40.19
N ALA A 136 -0.29 -29.88 -39.52
CA ALA A 136 -0.20 -28.43 -39.50
C ALA A 136 0.74 -27.89 -38.41
N GLN A 137 1.24 -28.76 -37.52
CA GLN A 137 2.14 -28.41 -36.42
C GLN A 137 3.60 -28.87 -36.66
N GLU A 138 3.83 -29.83 -37.57
CA GLU A 138 5.15 -30.26 -38.08
C GLU A 138 5.67 -29.29 -39.15
#